data_AF-A0A9P9KK44-F1
#
_entry.id   AF-A0A9P9KK44-F1
#
_cell.length_a   1.000
_cell.length_b   1.000
_cell.length_c   1.000
_cell.angle_alpha   90.00
_cell.angle_beta   90.00
_cell.angle_gamma   90.00
#
_symmetry.space_group_name_H-M   'P 1'
#
loop_
_entity.id
_entity.type
_entity.pdbx_description
1 polymer ?
#
loop_
_entity_poly.entity_id
_entity_poly.type
_entity_poly.pdbx_seq_one_letter_code
_entity_poly.pdbx_strand_id
1 'polypeptide(L)'
;MAFFNSISASAVLTLLSCIPLATSQNTPNEHLVLADCGIGQGPDGGSTSREAFYYNSHVWTGNGDETNNPTMVVNVPWSGQYPWTQQGGIGFTMPNGDDFAVLIKADVKDPNDAGIAAHAFESDKDLTCYSYHKDKVYQLADGTWCSSAYVCNHFDKAYALPGESPPKPSPKPTTPEPQKTEIRGSTNADWVEFYNKPAARIMATARDAFNEDSYNCDTTKRSISDKCTIRWECSGDPATDALDKMASVFEELSKSSKFTSEREVTTEVCRSPDTRPGREGSCRLYETKVDKYFKMPSTIELVMRNLPRPGSGDNSNEHGRMKYTVECEASVWECTLCKGIGKALSIPVPSVGFAVWLGCTAC
;
A
#
# COMPACT_ATOMS: atom_id res chain seq x y z
N MET A 1 80.13 -4.46 -5.09
CA MET A 1 78.98 -4.75 -5.97
C MET A 1 77.75 -4.85 -5.10
N ALA A 2 76.89 -3.83 -5.11
CA ALA A 2 75.54 -3.90 -4.56
C ALA A 2 74.68 -3.14 -5.55
N PHE A 3 73.95 -3.88 -6.39
CA PHE A 3 73.01 -3.32 -7.34
C PHE A 3 71.73 -2.95 -6.58
N PHE A 4 71.35 -1.68 -6.69
CA PHE A 4 70.01 -1.21 -6.39
C PHE A 4 69.00 -1.93 -7.28
N ASN A 5 67.94 -2.49 -6.71
CA ASN A 5 66.72 -2.80 -7.45
C ASN A 5 65.54 -2.13 -6.75
N SER A 6 65.08 -1.08 -7.41
CA SER A 6 63.88 -0.31 -7.16
C SER A 6 62.66 -1.21 -7.35
N ILE A 7 61.89 -1.46 -6.29
CA ILE A 7 60.57 -2.07 -6.43
C ILE A 7 59.61 -0.97 -6.83
N SER A 8 59.14 -1.06 -8.07
CA SER A 8 58.21 -0.15 -8.73
C SER A 8 56.89 -0.06 -7.96
N ALA A 9 56.54 1.15 -7.53
CA ALA A 9 55.22 1.50 -7.00
C ALA A 9 54.22 1.62 -8.16
N SER A 10 53.76 0.49 -8.70
CA SER A 10 52.71 0.45 -9.74
C SER A 10 52.12 -0.96 -9.84
N ALA A 11 51.39 -1.44 -8.83
CA ALA A 11 50.59 -2.67 -8.93
C ALA A 11 49.58 -2.88 -7.78
N VAL A 12 48.86 -1.85 -7.30
CA VAL A 12 47.67 -2.06 -6.46
C VAL A 12 46.64 -0.97 -6.73
N LEU A 13 46.10 -0.90 -7.96
CA LEU A 13 44.91 -0.09 -8.23
C LEU A 13 44.12 -0.57 -9.46
N THR A 14 43.89 -1.89 -9.58
CA THR A 14 43.04 -2.44 -10.66
C THR A 14 42.31 -3.70 -10.19
N LEU A 15 41.51 -3.61 -9.13
CA LEU A 15 40.58 -4.68 -8.71
C LEU A 15 39.28 -4.13 -8.09
N LEU A 16 38.85 -2.92 -8.48
CA LEU A 16 37.58 -2.31 -8.03
C LEU A 16 36.68 -1.89 -9.20
N SER A 17 36.74 -2.60 -10.31
CA SER A 17 35.86 -2.36 -11.46
C SER A 17 35.40 -3.71 -12.01
N CYS A 18 34.35 -4.27 -11.40
CA CYS A 18 33.39 -5.23 -11.98
C CYS A 18 32.52 -5.88 -10.87
N ILE A 19 32.03 -5.10 -9.90
CA ILE A 19 30.81 -5.50 -9.21
C ILE A 19 29.72 -4.69 -9.91
N PRO A 20 28.79 -5.33 -10.65
CA PRO A 20 27.60 -4.62 -11.09
C PRO A 20 26.90 -4.16 -9.81
N LEU A 21 26.94 -2.85 -9.56
CA LEU A 21 25.97 -2.24 -8.67
C LEU A 21 24.63 -2.46 -9.37
N ALA A 22 23.90 -3.51 -8.99
CA ALA A 22 22.50 -3.64 -9.34
C ALA A 22 21.80 -2.44 -8.69
N THR A 23 21.69 -1.36 -9.46
CA THR A 23 20.88 -0.22 -9.08
C THR A 23 19.44 -0.69 -9.18
N SER A 24 18.78 -0.86 -8.03
CA SER A 24 17.34 -1.12 -8.02
C SER A 24 16.64 -0.10 -8.90
N GLN A 25 15.91 -0.60 -9.90
CA GLN A 25 15.26 0.22 -10.91
C GLN A 25 13.75 0.05 -10.74
N ASN A 26 13.07 1.07 -10.21
CA ASN A 26 11.61 1.01 -10.05
C ASN A 26 10.89 0.86 -11.40
N THR A 27 10.35 -0.32 -11.70
CA THR A 27 9.74 -0.67 -12.99
C THR A 27 8.26 -1.09 -12.88
N PRO A 28 7.37 -0.22 -12.37
CA PRO A 28 5.97 -0.60 -12.08
C PRO A 28 5.12 -0.94 -13.32
N ASN A 29 5.60 -0.60 -14.53
CA ASN A 29 4.91 -0.85 -15.79
C ASN A 29 5.66 -1.85 -16.68
N GLU A 30 6.53 -2.67 -16.10
CA GLU A 30 7.25 -3.65 -16.88
C GLU A 30 6.39 -4.84 -17.29
N HIS A 31 6.74 -5.38 -18.46
CA HIS A 31 6.20 -6.62 -18.95
C HIS A 31 7.32 -7.46 -19.54
N LEU A 32 7.30 -8.75 -19.21
CA LEU A 32 8.14 -9.76 -19.81
C LEU A 32 7.24 -10.73 -20.58
N VAL A 33 7.50 -10.94 -21.86
CA VAL A 33 6.78 -11.91 -22.69
C VAL A 33 7.73 -13.05 -23.05
N LEU A 34 7.37 -14.27 -22.68
CA LEU A 34 7.99 -15.47 -23.23
C LEU A 34 7.27 -15.84 -24.52
N ALA A 35 8.02 -15.95 -25.61
CA ALA A 35 7.48 -16.11 -26.94
C ALA A 35 8.10 -17.28 -27.70
N ASP A 36 7.25 -17.93 -28.49
CA ASP A 36 7.61 -18.97 -29.44
C ASP A 36 7.66 -18.37 -30.84
N CYS A 37 8.82 -18.47 -31.50
CA CYS A 37 9.05 -17.90 -32.82
C CYS A 37 9.12 -19.00 -33.88
N GLY A 38 8.52 -18.75 -35.04
CA GLY A 38 8.51 -19.69 -36.15
C GLY A 38 7.68 -20.95 -35.89
N ILE A 39 6.57 -20.83 -35.15
CA ILE A 39 5.62 -21.94 -34.96
C ILE A 39 5.20 -22.51 -36.33
N GLY A 40 5.18 -23.83 -36.45
CA GLY A 40 4.91 -24.55 -37.70
C GLY A 40 6.12 -24.74 -38.61
N GLN A 41 7.27 -24.15 -38.27
CA GLN A 41 8.51 -24.25 -39.05
C GLN A 41 9.56 -25.15 -38.39
N GLY A 42 9.37 -25.51 -37.11
CA GLY A 42 10.21 -26.45 -36.37
C GLY A 42 9.77 -27.92 -36.51
N PRO A 43 10.52 -28.85 -35.88
CA PRO A 43 10.13 -30.27 -35.80
C PRO A 43 8.72 -30.45 -35.25
N ASP A 44 7.95 -31.37 -35.84
CA ASP A 44 6.56 -31.67 -35.47
C ASP A 44 5.60 -30.47 -35.50
N GLY A 45 5.95 -29.40 -36.25
CA GLY A 45 5.17 -28.17 -36.32
C GLY A 45 5.39 -27.22 -35.14
N GLY A 46 6.43 -27.45 -34.32
CA GLY A 46 6.81 -26.58 -33.21
C GLY A 46 7.51 -25.27 -33.63
N SER A 47 7.96 -24.51 -32.64
CA SER A 47 8.74 -23.28 -32.82
C SER A 47 10.20 -23.56 -33.22
N THR A 48 10.81 -22.63 -33.95
CA THR A 48 12.23 -22.67 -34.35
C THR A 48 13.15 -21.95 -33.36
N SER A 49 12.65 -20.91 -32.69
CA SER A 49 13.36 -20.25 -31.59
C SER A 49 12.40 -19.82 -30.48
N ARG A 50 12.98 -19.43 -29.34
CA ARG A 50 12.28 -19.00 -28.13
C ARG A 50 12.94 -17.72 -27.66
N GLU A 51 12.14 -16.71 -27.43
CA GLU A 51 12.63 -15.37 -27.13
C GLU A 51 11.92 -14.84 -25.88
N ALA A 52 12.61 -13.95 -25.16
CA ALA A 52 12.03 -13.12 -24.13
C ALA A 52 11.99 -11.68 -24.64
N PHE A 53 10.81 -11.07 -24.55
CA PHE A 53 10.59 -9.69 -24.93
C PHE A 53 10.31 -8.86 -23.69
N TYR A 54 11.09 -7.82 -23.47
CA TYR A 54 10.88 -6.89 -22.38
C TYR A 54 10.28 -5.58 -22.87
N TYR A 55 9.31 -5.09 -22.13
CA TYR A 55 8.65 -3.82 -22.37
C TYR A 55 8.67 -2.99 -21.09
N ASN A 56 9.04 -1.72 -21.21
CA ASN A 56 8.89 -0.73 -20.13
C ASN A 56 7.51 -0.02 -20.16
N SER A 57 6.58 -0.56 -20.93
CA SER A 57 5.22 -0.07 -21.15
C SER A 57 4.34 -1.24 -21.58
N HIS A 58 3.04 -1.03 -21.78
CA HIS A 58 2.13 -2.09 -22.17
C HIS A 58 2.57 -2.85 -23.43
N VAL A 59 2.35 -4.16 -23.45
CA VAL A 59 2.64 -5.03 -24.62
C VAL A 59 1.72 -4.70 -25.79
N TRP A 60 0.47 -4.34 -25.53
CA TRP A 60 -0.59 -4.22 -26.53
C TRP A 60 -0.93 -2.75 -26.80
N THR A 61 -1.27 -2.43 -28.05
CA THR A 61 -1.83 -1.12 -28.37
C THR A 61 -3.28 -1.04 -27.87
N GLY A 62 -3.82 0.18 -27.71
CA GLY A 62 -5.17 0.40 -27.18
C GLY A 62 -6.32 -0.29 -27.96
N ASN A 63 -6.03 -0.80 -29.16
CA ASN A 63 -6.98 -1.53 -30.01
C ASN A 63 -6.91 -3.06 -29.84
N GLY A 64 -5.98 -3.58 -29.04
CA GLY A 64 -5.92 -4.98 -28.64
C GLY A 64 -5.43 -5.97 -29.69
N ASP A 65 -5.47 -5.61 -30.97
CA ASP A 65 -5.00 -6.46 -32.06
C ASP A 65 -3.49 -6.32 -32.30
N GLU A 66 -2.93 -5.12 -32.13
CA GLU A 66 -1.52 -4.82 -32.37
C GLU A 66 -0.71 -4.80 -31.07
N THR A 67 0.60 -4.98 -31.20
CA THR A 67 1.59 -4.90 -30.11
C THR A 67 2.47 -3.66 -30.26
N ASN A 68 2.92 -3.15 -29.12
CA ASN A 68 4.06 -2.24 -29.11
C ASN A 68 5.34 -3.01 -29.46
N ASN A 69 6.40 -2.28 -29.82
CA ASN A 69 7.71 -2.89 -30.00
C ASN A 69 8.37 -3.15 -28.64
N PRO A 70 9.01 -4.31 -28.43
CA PRO A 70 9.77 -4.55 -27.22
C PRO A 70 10.96 -3.60 -27.14
N THR A 71 11.27 -3.19 -25.92
CA THR A 71 12.46 -2.39 -25.62
C THR A 71 13.72 -3.25 -25.74
N MET A 72 13.62 -4.53 -25.38
CA MET A 72 14.71 -5.49 -25.47
C MET A 72 14.18 -6.87 -25.85
N VAL A 73 15.01 -7.61 -26.59
CA VAL A 73 14.75 -8.97 -27.03
C VAL A 73 15.98 -9.81 -26.72
N VAL A 74 15.78 -11.02 -26.19
CA VAL A 74 16.86 -11.97 -25.96
C VAL A 74 16.41 -13.40 -26.22
N ASN A 75 17.33 -14.24 -26.69
CA ASN A 75 17.09 -15.66 -26.86
C ASN A 75 17.02 -16.36 -25.51
N VAL A 76 16.02 -17.24 -25.36
CA VAL A 76 15.82 -18.03 -24.15
C VAL A 76 16.50 -19.40 -24.31
N PRO A 77 17.41 -19.79 -23.40
CA PRO A 77 18.01 -21.12 -23.43
C PRO A 77 16.96 -22.23 -23.35
N TRP A 78 17.02 -23.19 -24.27
CA TRP A 78 16.07 -24.32 -24.34
C TRP A 78 16.76 -25.64 -24.02
N SER A 79 16.21 -26.36 -23.03
CA SER A 79 16.68 -27.67 -22.58
C SER A 79 16.01 -28.85 -23.30
N GLY A 80 15.14 -28.61 -24.28
CA GLY A 80 14.41 -29.66 -25.00
C GLY A 80 13.01 -29.97 -24.44
N GLN A 81 12.59 -29.31 -23.36
CA GLN A 81 11.27 -29.51 -22.72
C GLN A 81 10.34 -28.31 -22.98
N TYR A 82 9.05 -28.59 -23.17
CA TYR A 82 8.01 -27.58 -23.36
C TYR A 82 6.71 -27.96 -22.59
N PRO A 83 6.02 -27.01 -21.92
CA PRO A 83 6.48 -25.63 -21.67
C PRO A 83 7.77 -25.66 -20.84
N TRP A 84 8.48 -24.53 -20.78
CA TRP A 84 9.82 -24.41 -20.18
C TRP A 84 9.86 -24.70 -18.67
N THR A 85 9.67 -25.97 -18.31
CA THR A 85 9.44 -26.51 -16.96
C THR A 85 10.67 -27.20 -16.41
N GLN A 86 11.84 -26.87 -16.97
CA GLN A 86 13.11 -27.43 -16.57
C GLN A 86 13.38 -27.18 -15.07
N GLN A 87 14.08 -28.12 -14.45
CA GLN A 87 14.35 -28.07 -13.01
C GLN A 87 15.13 -26.80 -12.65
N GLY A 88 14.54 -25.95 -11.80
CA GLY A 88 15.10 -24.66 -11.40
C GLY A 88 14.58 -23.45 -12.21
N GLY A 89 13.72 -23.67 -13.20
CA GLY A 89 13.17 -22.62 -14.04
C GLY A 89 14.09 -22.21 -15.20
N ILE A 90 13.69 -21.15 -15.88
CA ILE A 90 14.43 -20.57 -17.00
C ILE A 90 15.25 -19.40 -16.48
N GLY A 91 16.56 -19.41 -16.72
CA GLY A 91 17.42 -18.25 -16.49
C GLY A 91 17.90 -17.65 -17.80
N PHE A 92 17.87 -16.32 -17.93
CA PHE A 92 18.48 -15.60 -19.04
C PHE A 92 18.87 -14.17 -18.63
N THR A 93 19.89 -13.61 -19.28
CA THR A 93 20.38 -12.25 -19.04
C THR A 93 19.93 -11.32 -20.16
N MET A 94 19.24 -10.25 -19.82
CA MET A 94 18.78 -9.23 -20.76
C MET A 94 19.95 -8.37 -21.29
N PRO A 95 19.82 -7.69 -22.44
CA PRO A 95 20.89 -6.87 -23.03
C PRO A 95 21.43 -5.75 -22.12
N ASN A 96 20.64 -5.29 -21.14
CA ASN A 96 21.06 -4.32 -20.12
C ASN A 96 21.83 -4.95 -18.94
N GLY A 97 22.06 -6.27 -18.95
CA GLY A 97 22.75 -7.00 -17.89
C GLY A 97 21.86 -7.45 -16.73
N ASP A 98 20.53 -7.32 -16.85
CA ASP A 98 19.58 -7.78 -15.84
C ASP A 98 19.31 -9.28 -15.99
N ASP A 99 19.46 -10.03 -14.90
CA ASP A 99 19.29 -11.48 -14.88
C ASP A 99 17.86 -11.82 -14.50
N PHE A 100 17.14 -12.50 -15.38
CA PHE A 100 15.78 -13.00 -15.15
C PHE A 100 15.78 -14.49 -14.83
N ALA A 101 14.91 -14.87 -13.89
CA ALA A 101 14.55 -16.23 -13.56
C ALA A 101 13.04 -16.43 -13.65
N VAL A 102 12.57 -17.43 -14.40
CA VAL A 102 11.14 -17.66 -14.65
C VAL A 102 10.74 -19.09 -14.31
N LEU A 103 9.64 -19.24 -13.57
CA LEU A 103 9.06 -20.52 -13.17
C LEU A 103 7.63 -20.63 -13.72
N ILE A 104 7.41 -21.59 -14.62
CA ILE A 104 6.14 -21.80 -15.31
C ILE A 104 5.52 -23.16 -14.95
N LYS A 105 4.20 -23.19 -14.83
CA LYS A 105 3.35 -24.36 -14.64
C LYS A 105 2.93 -24.91 -16.01
N ALA A 106 3.01 -26.22 -16.18
CA ALA A 106 2.49 -26.89 -17.37
C ALA A 106 0.96 -26.88 -17.42
N ASP A 107 0.41 -27.03 -18.64
CA ASP A 107 -1.01 -27.33 -18.90
C ASP A 107 -2.02 -26.30 -18.37
N VAL A 108 -1.59 -25.05 -18.19
CA VAL A 108 -2.46 -23.94 -17.82
C VAL A 108 -3.18 -23.41 -19.07
N LYS A 109 -4.52 -23.34 -19.00
CA LYS A 109 -5.36 -22.81 -20.10
C LYS A 109 -5.33 -21.30 -20.12
N ASP A 110 -5.43 -20.73 -21.32
CA ASP A 110 -5.50 -19.27 -21.44
C ASP A 110 -6.86 -18.68 -21.04
N PRO A 111 -6.87 -17.45 -20.51
CA PRO A 111 -5.76 -16.76 -19.83
C PRO A 111 -5.80 -17.04 -18.32
N ASN A 112 -4.79 -17.71 -17.75
CA ASN A 112 -4.74 -18.01 -16.30
C ASN A 112 -3.32 -17.88 -15.72
N ASP A 113 -3.23 -17.70 -14.39
CA ASP A 113 -1.96 -17.72 -13.65
C ASP A 113 -1.19 -19.01 -13.96
N ALA A 114 -0.01 -18.81 -14.53
CA ALA A 114 0.86 -19.86 -15.00
C ALA A 114 2.24 -19.84 -14.34
N GLY A 115 2.57 -18.89 -13.47
CA GLY A 115 3.91 -18.85 -12.90
C GLY A 115 4.35 -17.51 -12.34
N ILE A 116 5.64 -17.41 -12.09
CA ILE A 116 6.31 -16.21 -11.58
C ILE A 116 7.60 -15.95 -12.36
N ALA A 117 8.00 -14.69 -12.46
CA ALA A 117 9.32 -14.27 -12.92
C ALA A 117 9.93 -13.29 -11.93
N ALA A 118 11.22 -13.44 -11.64
CA ALA A 118 11.99 -12.54 -10.79
C ALA A 118 13.22 -12.06 -11.56
N HIS A 119 13.75 -10.88 -11.22
CA HIS A 119 14.97 -10.39 -11.84
C HIS A 119 15.90 -9.67 -10.86
N ALA A 120 17.18 -9.55 -11.22
CA ALA A 120 18.23 -9.08 -10.32
C ALA A 120 18.12 -7.60 -9.97
N PHE A 121 17.48 -6.78 -10.82
CA PHE A 121 17.32 -5.35 -10.54
C PHE A 121 16.17 -5.05 -9.57
N GLU A 122 15.12 -5.89 -9.48
CA GLU A 122 14.06 -5.78 -8.45
C GLU A 122 13.77 -7.15 -7.82
N SER A 123 14.75 -7.72 -7.11
CA SER A 123 14.65 -9.08 -6.56
C SER A 123 13.55 -9.28 -5.50
N ASP A 124 12.96 -8.20 -5.00
CA ASP A 124 11.86 -8.19 -4.04
C ASP A 124 10.48 -8.02 -4.70
N LYS A 125 10.42 -7.87 -6.03
CA LYS A 125 9.19 -7.64 -6.79
C LYS A 125 9.02 -8.64 -7.92
N ASP A 126 8.46 -9.79 -7.59
CA ASP A 126 8.14 -10.82 -8.56
C ASP A 126 7.01 -10.39 -9.52
N LEU A 127 7.18 -10.70 -10.80
CA LEU A 127 6.15 -10.60 -11.82
C LEU A 127 5.28 -11.87 -11.79
N THR A 128 3.96 -11.70 -11.87
CA THR A 128 3.05 -12.82 -12.09
C THR A 128 2.98 -13.15 -13.57
N CYS A 129 3.23 -14.39 -13.95
CA CYS A 129 3.15 -14.88 -15.32
C CYS A 129 1.79 -15.51 -15.62
N TYR A 130 1.17 -15.09 -16.71
CA TYR A 130 -0.10 -15.63 -17.19
C TYR A 130 0.09 -16.38 -18.49
N SER A 131 -0.58 -17.52 -18.67
CA SER A 131 -0.64 -18.20 -19.97
C SER A 131 -1.43 -17.34 -20.94
N TYR A 132 -0.85 -17.09 -22.11
CA TYR A 132 -1.41 -16.15 -23.06
C TYR A 132 -0.88 -16.41 -24.47
N HIS A 133 -1.56 -17.29 -25.21
CA HIS A 133 -1.20 -17.65 -26.58
C HIS A 133 -1.85 -16.72 -27.58
N LYS A 134 -1.15 -15.63 -27.90
CA LYS A 134 -1.55 -14.69 -28.95
C LYS A 134 -0.57 -14.77 -30.11
N ASP A 135 -1.12 -14.85 -31.31
CA ASP A 135 -0.32 -14.88 -32.52
C ASP A 135 0.23 -13.51 -32.92
N LYS A 136 1.40 -13.56 -33.58
CA LYS A 136 2.04 -12.41 -34.25
C LYS A 136 2.30 -11.23 -33.32
N VAL A 137 2.85 -11.50 -32.14
CA VAL A 137 3.15 -10.47 -31.14
C VAL A 137 4.39 -9.65 -31.47
N TYR A 138 5.32 -10.22 -32.22
CA TYR A 138 6.50 -9.51 -32.70
C TYR A 138 7.10 -10.26 -33.90
N GLN A 139 7.78 -9.53 -34.80
CA GLN A 139 8.54 -10.12 -35.90
C GLN A 139 10.02 -9.86 -35.67
N LEU A 140 10.82 -10.92 -35.65
CA LEU A 140 12.27 -10.83 -35.55
C LEU A 140 12.88 -10.20 -36.81
N ALA A 141 14.12 -9.74 -36.70
CA ALA A 141 14.83 -9.07 -37.80
C ALA A 141 15.02 -9.95 -39.04
N ASP A 142 14.99 -11.28 -38.89
CA ASP A 142 15.06 -12.26 -39.98
C ASP A 142 13.69 -12.50 -40.66
N GLY A 143 12.64 -11.83 -40.21
CA GLY A 143 11.27 -11.97 -40.71
C GLY A 143 10.44 -13.06 -40.02
N THR A 144 11.00 -13.76 -39.03
CA THR A 144 10.29 -14.80 -38.28
C THR A 144 9.24 -14.19 -37.35
N TRP A 145 7.99 -14.64 -37.45
CA TRP A 145 6.92 -14.22 -36.55
C TRP A 145 6.94 -15.01 -35.24
N CYS A 146 6.66 -14.31 -34.16
CA CYS A 146 6.56 -14.87 -32.82
C CYS A 146 5.13 -14.77 -32.29
N SER A 147 4.73 -15.78 -31.53
CA SER A 147 3.50 -15.81 -30.75
C SER A 147 3.88 -15.77 -29.26
N SER A 148 3.11 -15.06 -28.44
CA SER A 148 3.32 -15.13 -26.99
C SER A 148 2.91 -16.50 -26.48
N ALA A 149 3.58 -16.98 -25.43
CA ALA A 149 3.18 -18.16 -24.67
C ALA A 149 2.82 -17.76 -23.24
N TYR A 150 3.62 -16.88 -22.64
CA TYR A 150 3.38 -16.32 -21.31
C TYR A 150 3.65 -14.82 -21.28
N VAL A 151 2.85 -14.09 -20.50
CA VAL A 151 3.05 -12.66 -20.25
C VAL A 151 3.15 -12.45 -18.74
N CYS A 152 4.31 -12.02 -18.27
CA CYS A 152 4.60 -11.71 -16.89
C CYS A 152 4.55 -10.20 -16.64
N ASN A 153 3.90 -9.78 -15.55
CA ASN A 153 3.73 -8.38 -15.17
C ASN A 153 3.33 -8.24 -13.69
N HIS A 154 3.25 -6.99 -13.22
CA HIS A 154 2.82 -6.65 -11.86
C HIS A 154 1.30 -6.65 -11.64
N PHE A 155 0.48 -7.14 -12.59
CA PHE A 155 -0.98 -7.13 -12.44
C PHE A 155 -1.50 -8.37 -11.72
N ASP A 156 -2.54 -8.17 -10.90
CA ASP A 156 -3.27 -9.23 -10.18
C ASP A 156 -4.20 -10.07 -11.08
N LYS A 157 -4.19 -9.83 -12.39
CA LYS A 157 -5.00 -10.58 -13.36
C LYS A 157 -4.32 -10.67 -14.71
N ALA A 158 -4.68 -11.72 -15.45
CA ALA A 158 -4.25 -11.87 -16.82
C ALA A 158 -4.69 -10.66 -17.66
N TYR A 159 -3.85 -10.30 -18.63
CA TYR A 159 -4.16 -9.22 -19.56
C TYR A 159 -5.46 -9.53 -20.32
N ALA A 160 -6.39 -8.60 -20.40
CA ALA A 160 -7.60 -8.76 -21.22
C ALA A 160 -7.37 -8.08 -22.56
N LEU A 161 -7.54 -8.81 -23.68
CA LEU A 161 -7.55 -8.18 -25.00
C LEU A 161 -8.67 -7.11 -25.05
N PRO A 162 -8.39 -5.88 -25.46
CA PRO A 162 -9.40 -4.97 -25.94
C PRO A 162 -10.22 -5.64 -27.04
N GLY A 163 -11.50 -5.96 -26.79
CA GLY A 163 -12.45 -6.38 -27.83
C GLY A 163 -13.00 -7.80 -27.75
N GLU A 164 -12.46 -8.70 -26.92
CA GLU A 164 -13.08 -10.02 -26.75
C GLU A 164 -14.24 -9.97 -25.75
N SER A 165 -15.45 -10.17 -26.25
CA SER A 165 -16.61 -10.46 -25.39
C SER A 165 -16.44 -11.85 -24.80
N PRO A 166 -16.61 -12.03 -23.47
CA PRO A 166 -16.30 -13.29 -22.81
C PRO A 166 -17.17 -14.45 -23.35
N PRO A 167 -16.61 -15.65 -23.58
CA PRO A 167 -17.41 -16.82 -23.87
C PRO A 167 -18.33 -17.12 -22.67
N LYS A 168 -19.55 -17.56 -22.99
CA LYS A 168 -20.61 -17.89 -22.03
C LYS A 168 -20.07 -18.83 -20.93
N PRO A 169 -20.30 -18.53 -19.63
CA PRO A 169 -19.61 -19.21 -18.54
C PRO A 169 -20.02 -20.69 -18.46
N SER A 170 -19.02 -21.58 -18.49
CA SER A 170 -19.14 -22.90 -17.85
C SER A 170 -19.10 -22.73 -16.33
N PRO A 171 -19.65 -23.66 -15.51
CA PRO A 171 -19.81 -23.44 -14.09
C PRO A 171 -18.47 -23.15 -13.42
N LYS A 172 -18.38 -21.96 -12.83
CA LYS A 172 -17.21 -21.38 -12.15
C LYS A 172 -16.68 -22.36 -11.09
N PRO A 173 -15.38 -22.68 -11.03
CA PRO A 173 -14.72 -22.85 -9.74
C PRO A 173 -14.75 -21.45 -9.10
N THR A 174 -15.47 -21.30 -8.00
CA THR A 174 -15.70 -20.00 -7.35
C THR A 174 -14.37 -19.34 -7.01
N THR A 175 -13.92 -18.38 -7.83
CA THR A 175 -12.92 -17.39 -7.40
C THR A 175 -13.45 -16.78 -6.12
N PRO A 176 -12.75 -16.91 -4.98
CA PRO A 176 -13.21 -16.32 -3.75
C PRO A 176 -13.43 -14.82 -3.97
N GLU A 177 -14.60 -14.29 -3.62
CA GLU A 177 -14.77 -12.83 -3.54
C GLU A 177 -13.62 -12.25 -2.69
N PRO A 178 -13.02 -11.10 -3.09
CA PRO A 178 -12.05 -10.41 -2.27
C PRO A 178 -12.61 -10.32 -0.86
N GLN A 179 -11.82 -10.78 0.12
CA GLN A 179 -12.34 -10.91 1.46
C GLN A 179 -12.70 -9.51 1.97
N LYS A 180 -13.99 -9.28 2.22
CA LYS A 180 -14.46 -7.96 2.66
C LYS A 180 -13.81 -7.62 3.99
N THR A 181 -13.22 -6.44 4.10
CA THR A 181 -12.68 -5.94 5.36
C THR A 181 -13.65 -4.96 6.00
N GLU A 182 -13.66 -4.91 7.33
CA GLU A 182 -14.33 -3.87 8.10
C GLU A 182 -13.35 -3.24 9.09
N ILE A 183 -13.56 -1.97 9.42
CA ILE A 183 -12.92 -1.30 10.55
C ILE A 183 -14.01 -1.07 11.60
N ARG A 184 -13.78 -1.58 12.80
CA ARG A 184 -14.62 -1.31 13.97
C ARG A 184 -13.83 -0.48 14.95
N GLY A 185 -14.46 0.56 15.47
CA GLY A 185 -13.91 1.31 16.57
C GLY A 185 -14.65 1.05 17.87
N SER A 186 -13.92 1.16 18.96
CA SER A 186 -14.44 1.16 20.31
C SER A 186 -13.93 2.38 21.06
N THR A 187 -14.75 2.89 21.98
CA THR A 187 -14.44 4.05 22.81
C THR A 187 -14.78 3.75 24.26
N ASN A 188 -14.07 4.38 25.19
CA ASN A 188 -14.55 4.53 26.55
C ASN A 188 -15.53 5.71 26.66
N ALA A 189 -16.19 5.83 27.81
CA ALA A 189 -17.09 6.94 28.13
C ALA A 189 -16.36 8.27 28.42
N ASP A 190 -15.05 8.21 28.66
CA ASP A 190 -14.29 9.35 29.18
C ASP A 190 -14.04 10.40 28.09
N TRP A 191 -14.26 11.66 28.44
CA TRP A 191 -13.95 12.80 27.59
C TRP A 191 -12.78 13.59 28.13
N VAL A 192 -12.06 14.19 27.20
CA VAL A 192 -11.05 15.21 27.46
C VAL A 192 -11.47 16.50 26.80
N GLU A 193 -11.19 17.63 27.47
CA GLU A 193 -11.49 18.96 26.97
C GLU A 193 -10.19 19.74 26.75
N PHE A 194 -10.09 20.37 25.59
CA PHE A 194 -8.92 21.14 25.19
C PHE A 194 -9.27 22.60 25.01
N TYR A 195 -8.42 23.47 25.57
CA TYR A 195 -8.49 24.90 25.30
C TYR A 195 -7.91 25.21 23.91
N ASN A 196 -8.73 25.83 23.05
CA ASN A 196 -8.37 26.35 21.73
C ASN A 196 -7.60 25.38 20.81
N LYS A 197 -7.81 24.07 20.95
CA LYS A 197 -7.18 23.04 20.13
C LYS A 197 -8.24 22.03 19.63
N PRO A 198 -8.66 22.13 18.36
CA PRO A 198 -9.67 21.22 17.79
C PRO A 198 -9.16 19.78 17.70
N ALA A 199 -10.09 18.81 17.78
CA ALA A 199 -9.81 17.39 17.63
C ALA A 199 -9.06 17.07 16.32
N ALA A 200 -9.36 17.77 15.22
CA ALA A 200 -8.68 17.57 13.94
C ALA A 200 -7.18 17.81 14.01
N ARG A 201 -6.73 18.81 14.79
CA ARG A 201 -5.28 19.05 14.99
C ARG A 201 -4.62 17.96 15.83
N ILE A 202 -5.35 17.32 16.73
CA ILE A 202 -4.84 16.23 17.56
C ILE A 202 -4.76 14.95 16.74
N MET A 203 -5.84 14.63 16.00
CA MET A 203 -5.91 13.43 15.15
C MET A 203 -4.94 13.48 13.97
N ALA A 204 -4.55 14.68 13.48
CA ALA A 204 -3.51 14.81 12.47
C ALA A 204 -2.15 14.21 12.91
N THR A 205 -1.89 14.13 14.23
CA THR A 205 -0.65 13.52 14.77
C THR A 205 -0.60 11.99 14.66
N ALA A 206 -1.69 11.35 14.20
CA ALA A 206 -1.78 9.91 14.04
C ALA A 206 -0.70 9.36 13.09
N ARG A 207 -0.51 10.00 11.93
CA ARG A 207 0.49 9.60 10.94
C ARG A 207 1.91 9.89 11.40
N ASP A 208 2.11 10.96 12.16
CA ASP A 208 3.42 11.30 12.75
C ASP A 208 3.89 10.24 13.76
N ALA A 209 2.99 9.38 14.25
CA ALA A 209 3.34 8.30 15.14
C ALA A 209 3.90 7.09 14.40
N PHE A 210 3.75 6.97 13.08
CA PHE A 210 4.23 5.80 12.33
C PHE A 210 5.75 5.74 12.30
N ASN A 211 6.31 4.56 12.52
CA ASN A 211 7.74 4.33 12.34
C ASN A 211 8.06 4.14 10.85
N GLU A 212 9.33 4.27 10.48
CA GLU A 212 9.82 4.23 9.08
C GLU A 212 9.37 2.96 8.32
N ASP A 213 9.16 1.84 9.03
CA ASP A 213 8.75 0.55 8.44
C ASP A 213 7.23 0.38 8.30
N SER A 214 6.38 1.34 8.68
CA SER A 214 4.92 1.37 8.52
C SER A 214 4.07 0.23 9.14
N TYR A 215 4.69 -0.74 9.82
CA TYR A 215 3.97 -1.86 10.45
C TYR A 215 3.55 -1.57 11.91
N ASN A 216 4.09 -0.52 12.52
CA ASN A 216 3.89 -0.13 13.91
C ASN A 216 4.06 1.39 14.10
N CYS A 217 3.75 1.89 15.30
CA CYS A 217 3.99 3.28 15.69
C CYS A 217 4.88 3.43 16.91
N ASP A 218 5.50 4.60 17.01
CA ASP A 218 6.10 5.15 18.20
C ASP A 218 5.04 5.29 19.31
N THR A 219 5.24 4.48 20.37
CA THR A 219 4.33 4.45 21.53
C THR A 219 4.71 5.46 22.62
N THR A 220 5.65 6.36 22.33
CA THR A 220 6.09 7.41 23.25
C THR A 220 4.95 8.40 23.50
N LYS A 221 4.79 8.82 24.76
CA LYS A 221 3.84 9.87 25.13
C LYS A 221 4.30 11.20 24.54
N ARG A 222 3.43 11.85 23.77
CA ARG A 222 3.69 13.16 23.15
C ARG A 222 2.81 14.21 23.83
N SER A 223 3.40 15.37 24.15
CA SER A 223 2.63 16.49 24.69
C SER A 223 1.73 17.08 23.61
N ILE A 224 0.43 17.20 23.91
CA ILE A 224 -0.55 17.88 23.05
C ILE A 224 -1.00 19.21 23.65
N SER A 225 -0.79 19.43 24.94
CA SER A 225 -0.93 20.73 25.61
C SER A 225 -0.09 20.74 26.88
N ASP A 226 -0.05 21.88 27.56
CA ASP A 226 0.64 22.03 28.84
C ASP A 226 0.14 21.06 29.94
N LYS A 227 -1.06 20.49 29.75
CA LYS A 227 -1.73 19.63 30.75
C LYS A 227 -2.18 18.27 30.21
N CYS A 228 -1.90 17.97 28.94
CA CYS A 228 -2.38 16.75 28.29
C CYS A 228 -1.30 16.10 27.44
N THR A 229 -1.26 14.78 27.48
CA THR A 229 -0.41 13.95 26.62
C THR A 229 -1.25 12.96 25.82
N ILE A 230 -0.76 12.60 24.63
CA ILE A 230 -1.33 11.54 23.80
C ILE A 230 -0.32 10.41 23.65
N ARG A 231 -0.83 9.19 23.66
CA ARG A 231 -0.09 7.97 23.35
C ARG A 231 -0.79 7.22 22.23
N TRP A 232 -0.02 6.73 21.27
CA TRP A 232 -0.50 5.85 20.21
C TRP A 232 -0.01 4.42 20.45
N GLU A 233 -0.88 3.45 20.18
CA GLU A 233 -0.57 2.02 20.20
C GLU A 233 -1.11 1.43 18.91
N CYS A 234 -0.25 0.91 18.04
CA CYS A 234 -0.70 0.41 16.75
C CYS A 234 0.20 -0.65 16.15
N SER A 235 -0.44 -1.53 15.39
CA SER A 235 0.15 -2.61 14.63
C SER A 235 -0.68 -2.83 13.37
N GLY A 236 -0.07 -3.01 12.21
CA GLY A 236 -0.82 -3.25 10.99
C GLY A 236 -0.06 -4.05 9.94
N ASP A 237 -0.82 -4.81 9.17
CA ASP A 237 -0.36 -5.58 8.02
C ASP A 237 -0.20 -4.64 6.81
N PRO A 238 1.01 -4.50 6.27
CA PRO A 238 1.26 -3.62 5.13
C PRO A 238 0.56 -4.06 3.86
N ALA A 239 0.29 -5.36 3.68
CA ALA A 239 -0.43 -5.86 2.52
C ALA A 239 -1.86 -5.32 2.45
N THR A 240 -2.35 -4.73 3.54
CA THR A 240 -3.71 -4.19 3.64
C THR A 240 -3.77 -2.68 3.88
N ASP A 241 -2.63 -2.00 3.96
CA ASP A 241 -2.51 -0.58 4.35
C ASP A 241 -3.29 -0.25 5.63
N ALA A 242 -3.34 -1.18 6.59
CA ALA A 242 -4.28 -1.11 7.71
C ALA A 242 -4.10 0.17 8.54
N LEU A 243 -2.85 0.56 8.82
CA LEU A 243 -2.56 1.77 9.59
C LEU A 243 -2.96 3.05 8.85
N ASP A 244 -2.69 3.13 7.55
CA ASP A 244 -3.01 4.33 6.76
C ASP A 244 -4.53 4.51 6.59
N LYS A 245 -5.26 3.40 6.41
CA LYS A 245 -6.72 3.37 6.42
C LYS A 245 -7.28 3.81 7.77
N MET A 246 -6.77 3.28 8.89
CA MET A 246 -7.22 3.67 10.23
C MET A 246 -6.86 5.11 10.61
N ALA A 247 -5.71 5.63 10.20
CA ALA A 247 -5.38 7.06 10.39
C ALA A 247 -6.37 7.97 9.64
N SER A 248 -6.76 7.58 8.43
CA SER A 248 -7.77 8.32 7.65
C SER A 248 -9.15 8.30 8.32
N VAL A 249 -9.49 7.23 9.05
CA VAL A 249 -10.70 7.17 9.88
C VAL A 249 -10.66 8.21 11.00
N PHE A 250 -9.51 8.39 11.68
CA PHE A 250 -9.37 9.43 12.70
C PHE A 250 -9.52 10.85 12.15
N GLU A 251 -9.03 11.09 10.93
CA GLU A 251 -9.22 12.36 10.25
C GLU A 251 -10.72 12.67 10.02
N GLU A 252 -11.47 11.71 9.49
CA GLU A 252 -12.91 11.87 9.27
C GLU A 252 -13.71 11.93 10.57
N LEU A 253 -13.33 11.15 11.58
CA LEU A 253 -13.91 11.23 12.93
C LEU A 253 -13.82 12.63 13.49
N SER A 254 -12.66 13.28 13.35
CA SER A 254 -12.41 14.62 13.86
C SER A 254 -13.31 15.71 13.26
N LYS A 255 -13.94 15.44 12.12
CA LYS A 255 -14.88 16.34 11.43
C LYS A 255 -16.34 16.12 11.89
N SER A 256 -16.62 15.01 12.58
CA SER A 256 -17.96 14.64 13.02
C SER A 256 -18.35 15.31 14.34
N SER A 257 -19.48 16.01 14.36
CA SER A 257 -20.05 16.63 15.57
C SER A 257 -20.52 15.62 16.63
N LYS A 258 -20.57 14.33 16.27
CA LYS A 258 -20.86 13.24 17.22
C LYS A 258 -19.60 12.73 17.93
N PHE A 259 -18.43 13.01 17.36
CA PHE A 259 -17.13 12.65 17.92
C PHE A 259 -16.50 13.82 18.68
N THR A 260 -16.63 15.03 18.17
CA THR A 260 -16.10 16.24 18.82
C THR A 260 -17.21 17.26 19.02
N SER A 261 -17.14 18.03 20.11
CA SER A 261 -18.03 19.18 20.35
C SER A 261 -17.23 20.42 20.70
N GLU A 262 -17.69 21.58 20.23
CA GLU A 262 -17.13 22.89 20.56
C GLU A 262 -18.08 23.64 21.50
N ARG A 263 -17.52 24.30 22.51
CA ARG A 263 -18.24 25.32 23.30
C ARG A 263 -17.41 26.59 23.40
N GLU A 264 -18.10 27.72 23.40
CA GLU A 264 -17.49 29.03 23.61
C GLU A 264 -17.87 29.55 25.00
N VAL A 265 -16.90 30.12 25.69
CA VAL A 265 -17.11 30.85 26.95
C VAL A 265 -16.71 32.29 26.71
N THR A 266 -17.69 33.17 26.80
CA THR A 266 -17.48 34.60 26.65
C THR A 266 -17.28 35.24 28.01
N THR A 267 -16.15 35.90 28.21
CA THR A 267 -15.81 36.61 29.45
C THR A 267 -15.50 38.06 29.12
N GLU A 268 -16.12 39.01 29.83
CA GLU A 268 -15.72 40.41 29.76
C GLU A 268 -14.46 40.63 30.58
N VAL A 269 -13.39 41.06 29.93
CA VAL A 269 -12.11 41.36 30.57
C VAL A 269 -11.93 42.85 30.64
N CYS A 270 -11.67 43.38 31.83
CA CYS A 270 -11.35 44.77 32.00
C CYS A 270 -9.97 45.09 31.44
N ARG A 271 -9.90 45.86 30.34
CA ARG A 271 -8.64 46.32 29.75
C ARG A 271 -8.12 47.61 30.37
N SER A 272 -9.03 48.46 30.83
CA SER A 272 -8.69 49.75 31.43
C SER A 272 -9.41 49.92 32.75
N PRO A 273 -8.81 49.49 33.88
CA PRO A 273 -9.34 49.78 35.21
C PRO A 273 -9.43 51.29 35.45
N ASP A 274 -10.50 51.75 36.10
CA ASP A 274 -10.65 53.15 36.48
C ASP A 274 -9.80 53.42 37.73
N THR A 275 -8.75 54.23 37.55
CA THR A 275 -7.82 54.63 38.61
C THR A 275 -8.11 56.02 39.16
N ARG A 276 -9.25 56.64 38.81
CA ARG A 276 -9.63 57.97 39.31
C ARG A 276 -10.13 57.88 40.76
N PRO A 277 -9.79 58.87 41.61
CA PRO A 277 -10.26 58.93 43.00
C PRO A 277 -11.79 58.77 43.13
N GLY A 278 -12.24 57.81 43.93
CA GLY A 278 -13.65 57.51 44.18
C GLY A 278 -14.32 56.59 43.16
N ARG A 279 -13.55 56.00 42.23
CA ARG A 279 -14.01 55.04 41.22
C ARG A 279 -13.13 53.79 41.13
N GLU A 280 -12.24 53.60 42.10
CA GLU A 280 -11.33 52.47 42.17
C GLU A 280 -12.11 51.15 42.16
N GLY A 281 -11.72 50.24 41.26
CA GLY A 281 -12.37 48.94 41.08
C GLY A 281 -13.44 48.90 39.99
N SER A 282 -13.84 50.04 39.42
CA SER A 282 -14.67 50.06 38.20
C SER A 282 -13.81 49.93 36.94
N CYS A 283 -14.39 49.48 35.82
CA CYS A 283 -13.69 49.38 34.55
C CYS A 283 -14.19 50.43 33.54
N ARG A 284 -13.26 51.05 32.82
CA ARG A 284 -13.57 52.05 31.77
C ARG A 284 -13.75 51.44 30.40
N LEU A 285 -13.10 50.31 30.13
CA LEU A 285 -13.16 49.61 28.86
C LEU A 285 -13.14 48.10 29.10
N TYR A 286 -14.25 47.45 28.76
CA TYR A 286 -14.34 46.01 28.69
C TYR A 286 -14.00 45.54 27.28
N GLU A 287 -13.30 44.41 27.20
CA GLU A 287 -13.09 43.67 25.96
C GLU A 287 -13.69 42.28 26.12
N THR A 288 -14.43 41.84 25.10
CA THR A 288 -15.02 40.52 25.07
C THR A 288 -13.96 39.49 24.70
N LYS A 289 -13.58 38.64 25.66
CA LYS A 289 -12.72 37.49 25.41
C LYS A 289 -13.59 36.27 25.12
N VAL A 290 -13.38 35.63 23.98
CA VAL A 290 -14.06 34.38 23.61
C VAL A 290 -13.07 33.23 23.74
N ASP A 291 -13.31 32.36 24.72
CA ASP A 291 -12.51 31.18 24.98
C ASP A 291 -13.20 29.94 24.38
N LYS A 292 -12.53 29.25 23.45
CA LYS A 292 -13.05 28.04 22.79
C LYS A 292 -12.55 26.78 23.47
N TYR A 293 -13.44 25.84 23.73
CA TYR A 293 -13.13 24.54 24.31
C TYR A 293 -13.66 23.43 23.41
N PHE A 294 -12.81 22.42 23.17
CA PHE A 294 -13.12 21.28 22.30
C PHE A 294 -13.09 20.00 23.12
N LYS A 295 -14.18 19.24 23.09
CA LYS A 295 -14.25 17.90 23.71
C LYS A 295 -14.07 16.81 22.66
N MET A 296 -13.32 15.77 23.00
CA MET A 296 -13.25 14.50 22.25
C MET A 296 -13.06 13.32 23.22
N PRO A 297 -13.31 12.07 22.80
CA PRO A 297 -13.07 10.91 23.63
C PRO A 297 -11.61 10.84 24.07
N SER A 298 -11.37 10.35 25.29
CA SER A 298 -10.01 10.15 25.79
C SER A 298 -9.34 8.97 25.10
N THR A 299 -10.10 7.95 24.72
CA THR A 299 -9.57 6.71 24.15
C THR A 299 -10.46 6.22 23.02
N ILE A 300 -9.86 5.92 21.88
CA ILE A 300 -10.48 5.15 20.80
C ILE A 300 -9.51 4.06 20.39
N GLU A 301 -10.04 2.87 20.15
CA GLU A 301 -9.35 1.77 19.51
C GLU A 301 -10.08 1.38 18.24
N LEU A 302 -9.39 1.43 17.11
CA LEU A 302 -9.82 0.91 15.82
C LEU A 302 -9.19 -0.46 15.58
N VAL A 303 -9.98 -1.40 15.07
CA VAL A 303 -9.53 -2.73 14.66
C VAL A 303 -10.02 -2.98 13.24
N MET A 304 -9.09 -3.21 12.32
CA MET A 304 -9.35 -3.65 10.96
C MET A 304 -9.31 -5.17 10.90
N ARG A 305 -10.35 -5.79 10.35
CA ARG A 305 -10.45 -7.25 10.23
C ARG A 305 -11.17 -7.65 8.96
N ASN A 306 -10.91 -8.87 8.49
CA ASN A 306 -11.73 -9.46 7.45
C ASN A 306 -13.06 -9.97 8.02
N LEU A 307 -14.08 -9.94 7.18
CA LEU A 307 -15.37 -10.55 7.42
C LEU A 307 -15.30 -12.02 7.00
N PRO A 308 -15.73 -12.95 7.88
CA PRO A 308 -15.94 -14.35 7.50
C PRO A 308 -16.85 -14.44 6.28
N ARG A 309 -16.45 -15.21 5.27
CA ARG A 309 -17.35 -15.47 4.13
C ARG A 309 -18.46 -16.43 4.58
N PRO A 310 -19.73 -16.16 4.26
CA PRO A 310 -20.82 -17.05 4.65
C PRO A 310 -20.60 -18.47 4.11
N GLY A 311 -20.55 -19.46 5.00
CA GLY A 311 -20.41 -20.87 4.64
C GLY A 311 -19.00 -21.33 4.26
N SER A 312 -17.96 -20.48 4.34
CA SER A 312 -16.57 -20.90 4.03
C SER A 312 -15.81 -21.49 5.21
N GLY A 313 -16.27 -21.24 6.44
CA GLY A 313 -15.50 -21.58 7.65
C GLY A 313 -14.29 -20.67 7.90
N ASP A 314 -14.13 -19.59 7.12
CA ASP A 314 -13.07 -18.60 7.31
C ASP A 314 -13.25 -17.89 8.67
N ASN A 315 -12.15 -17.73 9.41
CA ASN A 315 -12.15 -16.94 10.64
C ASN A 315 -11.99 -15.44 10.35
N SER A 316 -12.44 -14.62 11.30
CA SER A 316 -12.11 -13.20 11.31
C SER A 316 -10.70 -13.02 11.87
N ASN A 317 -9.77 -12.63 11.00
CA ASN A 317 -8.40 -12.27 11.27
C ASN A 317 -8.28 -10.74 11.38
N GLU A 318 -7.52 -10.30 12.37
CA GLU A 318 -7.14 -8.90 12.54
C GLU A 318 -6.01 -8.56 11.56
N HIS A 319 -6.23 -7.54 10.73
CA HIS A 319 -5.22 -6.97 9.83
C HIS A 319 -4.51 -5.77 10.45
N GLY A 320 -5.11 -5.16 11.46
CA GLY A 320 -4.44 -4.12 12.21
C GLY A 320 -5.29 -3.56 13.34
N ARG A 321 -4.59 -2.89 14.25
CA ARG A 321 -5.15 -2.21 15.41
C ARG A 321 -4.47 -0.86 15.56
N MET A 322 -5.26 0.16 15.87
CA MET A 322 -4.76 1.50 16.13
C MET A 322 -5.57 2.13 17.24
N LYS A 323 -4.89 2.48 18.33
CA LYS A 323 -5.47 3.06 19.52
C LYS A 323 -4.75 4.34 19.89
N TYR A 324 -5.52 5.36 20.29
CA TYR A 324 -4.96 6.48 21.03
C TYR A 324 -5.47 6.48 22.46
N THR A 325 -4.66 7.04 23.37
CA THR A 325 -5.07 7.36 24.73
C THR A 325 -4.59 8.76 25.07
N VAL A 326 -5.52 9.63 25.46
CA VAL A 326 -5.24 10.96 25.97
C VAL A 326 -5.36 10.96 27.48
N GLU A 327 -4.33 11.45 28.15
CA GLU A 327 -4.32 11.69 29.58
C GLU A 327 -4.18 13.19 29.84
N CYS A 328 -5.12 13.77 30.61
CA CYS A 328 -5.10 15.16 31.04
C CYS A 328 -5.17 15.25 32.57
N GLU A 329 -4.58 16.29 33.18
CA GLU A 329 -4.62 16.51 34.64
C GLU A 329 -6.04 16.65 35.23
N ALA A 330 -7.02 17.03 34.41
CA ALA A 330 -8.43 17.05 34.76
C ALA A 330 -9.25 16.28 33.71
N SER A 331 -9.47 14.99 33.94
CA SER A 331 -10.44 14.21 33.17
C SER A 331 -11.83 14.37 33.78
N VAL A 332 -12.83 14.68 32.96
CA VAL A 332 -14.23 14.77 33.40
C VAL A 332 -14.93 13.48 33.00
N TRP A 333 -15.37 12.73 34.00
CA TRP A 333 -16.16 11.51 33.82
C TRP A 333 -17.58 11.88 33.34
N GLU A 334 -17.87 11.67 32.05
CA GLU A 334 -19.19 11.94 31.46
C GLU A 334 -19.66 10.75 30.60
N CYS A 335 -20.55 9.91 31.11
CA CYS A 335 -21.22 8.82 30.36
C CYS A 335 -22.13 9.27 29.20
N THR A 336 -22.04 10.53 28.79
CA THR A 336 -22.87 11.16 27.76
C THR A 336 -22.49 10.68 26.35
N LEU A 337 -21.23 10.32 26.09
CA LEU A 337 -20.82 9.74 24.79
C LEU A 337 -21.54 8.42 24.55
N CYS A 338 -21.54 7.51 25.53
CA CYS A 338 -22.15 6.19 25.39
C CYS A 338 -23.67 6.27 25.29
N LYS A 339 -24.30 7.33 25.80
CA LYS A 339 -25.73 7.62 25.55
C LYS A 339 -25.97 8.16 24.13
N GLY A 340 -25.07 8.96 23.57
CA GLY A 340 -25.15 9.46 22.19
C GLY A 340 -24.74 8.44 21.11
N ILE A 341 -23.76 7.59 21.41
CA ILE A 341 -23.26 6.46 20.60
C ILE A 341 -24.08 5.17 20.87
N GLY A 342 -25.06 5.21 21.78
CA GLY A 342 -25.84 4.06 22.26
C GLY A 342 -26.56 3.22 21.18
N LYS A 343 -26.55 3.68 19.92
CA LYS A 343 -26.63 2.82 18.74
C LYS A 343 -25.42 3.15 17.88
N ALA A 344 -24.59 2.13 17.61
CA ALA A 344 -23.28 2.26 16.97
C ALA A 344 -23.21 3.40 15.94
N LEU A 345 -22.27 4.32 16.13
CA LEU A 345 -22.09 5.46 15.24
C LEU A 345 -21.48 4.94 13.94
N SER A 346 -22.28 4.97 12.86
CA SER A 346 -21.81 4.71 11.51
C SER A 346 -21.31 6.01 10.88
N ILE A 347 -20.04 6.04 10.49
CA ILE A 347 -19.43 7.19 9.80
C ILE A 347 -18.96 6.74 8.43
N PRO A 348 -19.45 7.37 7.34
CA PRO A 348 -18.90 7.12 6.01
C PRO A 348 -17.48 7.66 5.96
N VAL A 349 -16.51 6.82 5.61
CA VAL A 349 -15.12 7.22 5.43
C VAL A 349 -14.76 6.96 3.96
N PRO A 350 -14.78 7.99 3.08
CA PRO A 350 -14.59 7.81 1.64
C PRO A 350 -13.27 7.13 1.28
N SER A 351 -12.21 7.42 2.02
CA SER A 351 -10.86 6.88 1.80
C SER A 351 -10.73 5.37 2.05
N VAL A 352 -11.62 4.76 2.86
CA VAL A 352 -11.61 3.31 3.11
C VAL A 352 -12.72 2.58 2.35
N GLY A 353 -13.63 3.30 1.69
CA GLY A 353 -14.68 2.73 0.85
C GLY A 353 -15.84 2.07 1.60
N PHE A 354 -15.90 2.16 2.93
CA PHE A 354 -17.01 1.65 3.75
C PHE A 354 -17.24 2.51 5.00
N ALA A 355 -18.38 2.30 5.65
CA ALA A 355 -18.71 2.99 6.89
C ALA A 355 -18.05 2.32 8.11
N VAL A 356 -17.45 3.13 8.98
CA VAL A 356 -16.86 2.67 10.24
C VAL A 356 -17.92 2.69 11.33
N TRP A 357 -17.94 1.63 12.14
CA TRP A 357 -18.85 1.49 13.27
C TRP A 357 -18.11 1.74 14.58
N LEU A 358 -18.52 2.77 15.32
CA LEU A 358 -18.05 2.99 16.69
C LEU A 358 -19.05 2.48 17.72
N GLY A 359 -18.59 1.63 18.64
CA GLY A 359 -19.35 1.20 19.82
C GLY A 359 -18.70 1.70 21.11
N CYS A 360 -19.49 1.88 22.17
CA CYS A 360 -18.97 2.12 23.51
C CYS A 360 -18.85 0.78 24.25
N THR A 361 -17.68 0.49 24.82
CA THR A 361 -17.40 -0.79 25.51
C THR A 361 -17.70 -0.73 27.00
N ALA A 362 -17.59 0.43 27.64
CA ALA A 362 -17.92 0.59 29.06
C ALA A 362 -18.27 2.05 29.43
N CYS A 363 -19.29 2.14 30.28
CA CYS A 363 -19.50 3.09 31.36
C CYS A 363 -19.41 2.25 32.66
#